data_AF-A0A0F9E7I0-F1
#
_entry.id   AF-A0A0F9E7I0-F1
#
_cell.length_a   1.000
_cell.length_b   1.000
_cell.length_c   1.000
_cell.angle_alpha   90.00
_cell.angle_beta   90.00
_cell.angle_gamma   90.00
#
_symmetry.space_group_name_H-M   'P 1'
#
loop_
_entity.id
_entity.type
_entity.pdbx_description
1 polymer ?
#
loop_
_entity_poly.entity_id
_entity_poly.type
_entity_poly.pdbx_seq_one_letter_code
_entity_poly.pdbx_strand_id
1 'polypeptide(L)'
;MIFFKDKEILKSFSYIEYFPFWEKTIADIPEMLSRIISNLIIKNGNNLEQVDYIAAAITAELSDAFQTKREGILTIIKALKQVFDEKKIFFINNENSFTDYKSAIANYLKIMAANLVSTSLFLGRFISTCVLIDAGSTT
;
A
#
# COMPACT_ATOMS: atom_id res chain seq x y z
N MET A 1 -8.20 6.11 -2.52
CA MET A 1 -7.81 7.37 -3.18
C MET A 1 -8.24 8.51 -2.29
N ILE A 2 -7.35 9.46 -2.02
CA ILE A 2 -7.59 10.59 -1.12
C ILE A 2 -7.21 11.86 -1.86
N PHE A 3 -8.12 12.83 -1.89
CA PHE A 3 -7.86 14.20 -2.30
C PHE A 3 -7.72 15.02 -1.04
N PHE A 4 -6.61 15.73 -0.92
CA PHE A 4 -6.36 16.60 0.21
C PHE A 4 -5.73 17.90 -0.25
N LYS A 5 -6.00 18.98 0.48
CA LYS A 5 -5.44 20.31 0.25
C LYS A 5 -5.23 20.97 1.61
N ASP A 6 -4.12 21.67 1.78
CA ASP A 6 -3.83 22.40 3.03
C ASP A 6 -3.92 21.53 4.30
N LYS A 7 -3.51 20.25 4.18
CA LYS A 7 -3.58 19.20 5.21
C LYS A 7 -4.99 18.72 5.59
N GLU A 8 -6.01 19.12 4.84
CA GLU A 8 -7.39 18.65 5.03
C GLU A 8 -7.79 17.68 3.93
N ILE A 9 -8.50 16.62 4.30
CA ILE A 9 -9.08 15.65 3.35
C ILE A 9 -10.35 16.27 2.75
N LEU A 10 -10.34 16.50 1.45
CA LEU A 10 -11.49 17.03 0.70
C LEU A 10 -12.44 15.92 0.27
N LYS A 11 -11.89 14.79 -0.17
CA LYS A 11 -12.66 13.63 -0.66
C LYS A 11 -11.85 12.36 -0.50
N SER A 12 -12.51 11.27 -0.15
CA SER A 12 -11.88 9.95 -0.06
C SER A 12 -12.77 8.88 -0.68
N PHE A 13 -12.13 7.93 -1.32
CA PHE A 13 -12.75 6.72 -1.86
C PHE A 13 -11.95 5.51 -1.42
N SER A 14 -12.66 4.43 -1.08
CA SER A 14 -12.07 3.12 -0.79
C SER A 14 -12.63 2.07 -1.74
N TYR A 15 -11.81 1.06 -2.02
CA TYR A 15 -12.20 -0.14 -2.74
C TYR A 15 -11.43 -1.30 -2.13
N ILE A 16 -12.11 -2.41 -1.91
CA ILE A 16 -11.53 -3.64 -1.36
C ILE A 16 -11.70 -4.72 -2.40
N GLU A 17 -10.62 -5.42 -2.71
CA GLU A 17 -10.63 -6.58 -3.59
C GLU A 17 -10.11 -7.80 -2.82
N TYR A 18 -10.87 -8.89 -2.83
CA TYR A 18 -10.42 -10.16 -2.28
C TYR A 18 -9.45 -10.82 -3.24
N PHE A 19 -8.23 -11.10 -2.78
CA PHE A 19 -7.19 -11.76 -3.57
C PHE A 19 -6.51 -12.86 -2.73
N PRO A 20 -6.94 -14.13 -2.87
CA PRO A 20 -6.38 -15.24 -2.11
C PRO A 20 -5.01 -15.63 -2.67
N PHE A 21 -3.94 -15.16 -2.05
CA PHE A 21 -2.56 -15.41 -2.50
C PHE A 21 -2.19 -16.91 -2.55
N TRP A 22 -2.89 -17.78 -1.82
CA TRP A 22 -2.66 -19.24 -1.83
C TRP A 22 -3.28 -19.96 -3.03
N GLU A 23 -4.27 -19.35 -3.69
CA GLU A 23 -4.94 -19.89 -4.88
C GLU A 23 -4.48 -19.19 -6.17
N LYS A 24 -4.13 -17.91 -6.07
CA LYS A 24 -3.73 -17.08 -7.19
C LYS A 24 -2.22 -17.12 -7.40
N THR A 25 -1.81 -16.89 -8.63
CA THR A 25 -0.40 -16.84 -8.99
C THR A 25 0.12 -15.40 -8.91
N ILE A 26 1.44 -15.28 -8.81
CA ILE A 26 2.14 -13.99 -8.88
C ILE A 26 1.79 -13.22 -10.17
N ALA A 27 1.52 -13.95 -11.26
CA ALA A 27 1.14 -13.36 -12.55
C ALA A 27 -0.24 -12.68 -12.54
N ASP A 28 -1.10 -12.99 -11.56
CA ASP A 28 -2.44 -12.42 -11.45
C ASP A 28 -2.46 -11.08 -10.69
N ILE A 29 -1.36 -10.73 -10.01
CA ILE A 29 -1.25 -9.50 -9.20
C ILE A 29 -1.41 -8.23 -10.05
N PRO A 30 -0.75 -8.08 -11.22
CA PRO A 30 -0.95 -6.92 -12.08
C PRO A 30 -2.41 -6.76 -12.55
N GLU A 31 -3.11 -7.87 -12.80
CA GLU A 31 -4.52 -7.85 -13.18
C GLU A 31 -5.41 -7.37 -12.02
N MET A 32 -5.17 -7.88 -10.81
CA MET A 32 -5.82 -7.39 -9.58
C MET A 32 -5.58 -5.90 -9.37
N LEU A 33 -4.34 -5.42 -9.49
CA LEU A 33 -4.03 -3.99 -9.39
C LEU A 33 -4.77 -3.16 -10.45
N SER A 34 -4.89 -3.68 -11.68
CA SER A 34 -5.65 -3.03 -12.75
C SER A 34 -7.15 -2.93 -12.42
N ARG A 35 -7.73 -3.98 -11.80
CA ARG A 35 -9.12 -3.96 -11.32
C ARG A 35 -9.31 -2.98 -10.18
N ILE A 36 -8.37 -2.89 -9.24
CA ILE A 36 -8.37 -1.86 -8.19
C ILE A 36 -8.38 -0.46 -8.82
N ILE A 37 -7.52 -0.18 -9.80
CA ILE A 37 -7.48 1.13 -10.49
C ILE A 37 -8.81 1.44 -11.16
N SER A 38 -9.35 0.48 -11.91
CA SER A 38 -10.63 0.66 -12.60
C SER A 38 -11.74 1.04 -11.61
N ASN A 39 -11.85 0.30 -10.50
CA ASN A 39 -12.91 0.52 -9.53
C ASN A 39 -12.69 1.72 -8.60
N LEU A 40 -11.44 2.00 -8.23
CA LEU A 40 -11.10 3.06 -7.28
C LEU A 40 -10.90 4.41 -7.95
N ILE A 41 -10.30 4.45 -9.13
CA ILE A 41 -9.89 5.70 -9.80
C ILE A 41 -10.86 6.02 -10.94
N ILE A 42 -10.99 5.11 -11.90
CA ILE A 42 -11.72 5.37 -13.15
C ILE A 42 -13.23 5.51 -12.90
N LYS A 43 -13.85 4.57 -12.19
CA LYS A 43 -15.29 4.65 -11.85
C LYS A 43 -15.65 5.86 -10.99
N ASN A 44 -14.68 6.45 -10.30
CA ASN A 44 -14.87 7.67 -9.53
C ASN A 44 -14.58 8.95 -10.34
N GLY A 45 -14.46 8.84 -11.67
CA GLY A 45 -14.31 9.97 -12.60
C GLY A 45 -12.90 10.56 -12.68
N ASN A 46 -11.87 9.79 -12.29
CA ASN A 46 -10.48 10.25 -12.29
C ASN A 46 -9.63 9.41 -13.26
N ASN A 47 -8.46 9.93 -13.63
CA ASN A 47 -7.45 9.21 -14.40
C ASN A 47 -6.23 8.89 -13.54
N LEU A 48 -5.53 7.80 -13.84
CA LEU A 48 -4.29 7.41 -13.18
C LEU A 48 -3.20 8.48 -13.32
N GLU A 49 -3.17 9.22 -14.43
CA GLU A 49 -2.21 10.32 -14.64
C GLU A 49 -2.35 11.44 -13.61
N GLN A 50 -3.56 11.65 -13.08
CA GLN A 50 -3.88 12.67 -12.08
C GLN A 50 -3.49 12.24 -10.66
N VAL A 51 -3.09 11.00 -10.46
CA VAL A 51 -2.58 10.54 -9.17
C VAL A 51 -1.18 11.10 -8.98
N ASP A 52 -1.00 11.97 -7.99
CA ASP A 52 0.32 12.55 -7.67
C ASP A 52 1.25 11.51 -7.03
N TYR A 53 0.71 10.74 -6.08
CA TYR A 53 1.46 9.79 -5.27
C TYR A 53 0.66 8.51 -4.99
N ILE A 54 1.39 7.41 -4.87
CA ILE A 54 0.89 6.09 -4.50
C ILE A 54 1.66 5.64 -3.27
N ALA A 55 1.01 5.74 -2.11
CA ALA A 55 1.54 5.23 -0.86
C ALA A 55 1.06 3.79 -0.65
N ALA A 56 1.99 2.87 -0.42
CA ALA A 56 1.71 1.46 -0.18
C ALA A 56 2.28 0.99 1.16
N ALA A 57 1.48 0.20 1.88
CA ALA A 57 1.94 -0.66 2.97
C ALA A 57 1.68 -2.10 2.54
N ILE A 58 2.66 -2.98 2.75
CA ILE A 58 2.58 -4.38 2.37
C ILE A 58 2.50 -5.19 3.67
N THR A 59 1.51 -6.08 3.76
CA THR A 59 1.33 -7.06 4.83
C THR A 59 1.25 -8.49 4.30
N ALA A 60 1.06 -8.66 2.98
CA ALA A 60 0.93 -9.94 2.31
C ALA A 60 2.23 -10.75 2.30
N GLU A 61 3.36 -10.17 2.67
CA GLU A 61 4.63 -10.89 2.79
C GLU A 61 4.62 -11.97 3.88
N LEU A 62 3.61 -11.95 4.75
CA LEU A 62 3.34 -12.95 5.78
C LEU A 62 2.45 -14.09 5.29
N SER A 63 1.98 -14.04 4.04
CA SER A 63 1.20 -15.13 3.44
C SER A 63 2.10 -16.34 3.16
N ASP A 64 1.58 -17.54 3.45
CA ASP A 64 2.22 -18.83 3.13
C ASP A 64 2.40 -19.05 1.61
N ALA A 65 1.85 -18.15 0.78
CA ALA A 65 2.07 -18.13 -0.66
C ALA A 65 3.51 -17.81 -1.08
N PHE A 66 4.32 -17.22 -0.19
CA PHE A 66 5.70 -16.85 -0.47
C PHE A 66 6.67 -17.72 0.33
N GLN A 67 7.74 -18.20 -0.31
CA GLN A 67 8.78 -19.00 0.37
C GLN A 67 9.56 -18.16 1.37
N THR A 68 9.75 -16.88 1.06
CA THR A 68 10.42 -15.94 1.96
C THR A 68 9.73 -14.58 1.99
N LYS A 69 9.84 -13.89 3.12
CA LYS A 69 9.42 -12.48 3.28
C LYS A 69 9.99 -11.58 2.19
N ARG A 70 11.27 -11.78 1.85
CA ARG A 70 11.97 -11.03 0.80
C ARG A 70 11.29 -11.24 -0.56
N GLU A 71 10.98 -12.48 -0.90
CA GLU A 71 10.28 -12.82 -2.14
C GLU A 71 8.91 -12.15 -2.21
N GLY A 72 8.10 -12.25 -1.15
CA GLY A 72 6.77 -11.65 -1.11
C GLY A 72 6.80 -10.13 -1.33
N ILE A 73 7.65 -9.43 -0.60
CA ILE A 73 7.80 -7.97 -0.72
C ILE A 73 8.26 -7.58 -2.12
N LEU A 74 9.34 -8.19 -2.62
CA LEU A 74 9.88 -7.84 -3.94
C LEU A 74 8.90 -8.18 -5.06
N THR A 75 8.10 -9.23 -4.90
CA THR A 75 7.04 -9.60 -5.85
C THR A 75 5.99 -8.50 -5.95
N ILE A 76 5.46 -8.06 -4.80
CA ILE A 76 4.45 -6.99 -4.74
C ILE A 76 5.00 -5.67 -5.28
N ILE A 77 6.22 -5.28 -4.87
CA ILE A 77 6.86 -4.04 -5.35
C ILE A 77 7.01 -4.06 -6.88
N LYS A 78 7.49 -5.18 -7.44
CA LYS A 78 7.64 -5.31 -8.90
C LYS A 78 6.29 -5.26 -9.61
N ALA A 79 5.25 -5.88 -9.04
CA ALA A 79 3.90 -5.84 -9.61
C ALA A 79 3.34 -4.40 -9.62
N LEU A 80 3.57 -3.61 -8.56
CA LEU A 80 3.20 -2.19 -8.53
C LEU A 80 3.86 -1.41 -9.68
N LYS A 81 5.15 -1.63 -9.94
CA LYS A 81 5.86 -0.98 -11.06
C LYS A 81 5.32 -1.36 -12.44
N GLN A 82 4.72 -2.54 -12.60
CA GLN A 82 4.12 -2.91 -13.89
C GLN A 82 2.88 -2.08 -14.21
N VAL A 83 2.25 -1.48 -13.19
CA VAL A 83 0.98 -0.78 -13.32
C VAL A 83 1.12 0.73 -13.09
N PHE A 84 2.11 1.14 -12.30
CA PHE A 84 2.31 2.53 -11.89
C PHE A 84 3.71 3.04 -12.22
N ASP A 85 3.84 4.35 -12.44
CA ASP A 85 5.14 5.01 -12.56
C ASP A 85 5.92 4.88 -11.25
N GLU A 86 7.11 4.27 -11.32
CA GLU A 86 7.99 4.06 -10.16
C GLU A 86 8.31 5.34 -9.38
N LYS A 87 8.29 6.50 -10.03
CA LYS A 87 8.57 7.81 -9.40
C LYS A 87 7.45 8.26 -8.46
N LYS A 88 6.25 7.72 -8.63
CA LYS A 88 5.07 8.04 -7.82
C LYS A 88 4.85 7.04 -6.69
N ILE A 89 5.61 5.94 -6.62
CA ILE A 89 5.42 4.87 -5.64
C ILE A 89 6.29 5.13 -4.40
N PHE A 90 5.64 5.16 -3.24
CA PHE A 90 6.27 5.34 -1.94
C PHE A 90 5.77 4.27 -0.97
N PHE A 91 6.66 3.83 -0.08
CA PHE A 91 6.38 2.83 0.93
C PHE A 91 6.59 3.43 2.31
N ILE A 92 5.63 3.26 3.21
CA ILE A 92 5.82 3.60 4.62
C ILE A 92 6.81 2.59 5.23
N ASN A 93 7.76 3.09 6.00
CA ASN A 93 8.76 2.27 6.68
C ASN A 93 8.61 2.31 8.20
N ASN A 94 9.34 1.43 8.88
CA ASN A 94 9.33 1.26 10.33
C ASN A 94 10.05 2.41 11.08
N GLU A 95 10.61 3.38 10.35
CA GLU A 95 11.24 4.59 10.87
C GLU A 95 10.32 5.82 10.72
N ASN A 96 9.01 5.58 10.58
CA ASN A 96 7.97 6.60 10.45
C ASN A 96 8.12 7.52 9.23
N SER A 97 8.73 7.03 8.15
CA SER A 97 8.99 7.82 6.95
C SER A 97 8.60 7.08 5.67
N PHE A 98 8.35 7.84 4.61
CA PHE A 98 8.15 7.28 3.28
C PHE A 98 9.49 7.07 2.58
N THR A 99 9.64 5.92 1.95
CA THR A 99 10.81 5.51 1.16
C THR A 99 10.40 5.29 -0.29
N ASP A 100 11.23 5.73 -1.23
CA ASP A 100 10.98 5.55 -2.67
C ASP A 100 11.13 4.08 -3.11
N TYR A 101 10.67 3.79 -4.33
CA TYR A 101 10.74 2.47 -4.95
C TYR A 101 12.13 1.79 -4.91
N LYS A 102 13.19 2.51 -5.27
CA LYS A 102 14.55 1.94 -5.37
C LYS A 102 15.10 1.64 -3.98
N SER A 103 14.92 2.56 -3.06
CA SER A 103 15.33 2.45 -1.67
C SER A 103 14.57 1.32 -0.95
N ALA A 104 13.29 1.12 -1.27
CA ALA A 104 12.47 0.02 -0.76
C ALA A 104 12.96 -1.36 -1.24
N ILE A 105 13.39 -1.49 -2.50
CA ILE A 105 14.01 -2.73 -2.99
C ILE A 105 15.34 -3.02 -2.29
N ALA A 106 16.18 -1.99 -2.14
CA ALA A 106 17.49 -2.12 -1.50
C ALA A 106 17.37 -2.50 -0.02
N ASN A 107 16.36 -1.94 0.67
CA ASN A 107 16.17 -2.07 2.11
C ASN A 107 14.80 -2.65 2.47
N TYR A 108 14.41 -3.77 1.84
CA TYR A 108 13.08 -4.36 1.99
C TYR A 108 12.67 -4.61 3.45
N LEU A 109 13.62 -4.89 4.34
CA LEU A 109 13.36 -5.10 5.77
C LEU A 109 12.75 -3.86 6.46
N LYS A 110 13.02 -2.66 5.96
CA LYS A 110 12.53 -1.41 6.56
C LYS A 110 11.03 -1.18 6.32
N ILE A 111 10.44 -1.78 5.29
CA ILE A 111 9.03 -1.57 4.91
C ILE A 111 8.12 -2.73 5.34
N MET A 112 8.67 -3.71 6.06
CA MET A 112 7.97 -4.86 6.58
C MET A 112 7.03 -4.51 7.73
N ALA A 113 5.82 -5.05 7.74
CA ALA A 113 4.85 -4.86 8.83
C ALA A 113 4.59 -3.38 9.20
N ALA A 114 4.72 -2.47 8.23
CA ALA A 114 4.57 -1.04 8.45
C ALA A 114 3.10 -0.56 8.47
N ASN A 115 2.12 -1.49 8.47
CA ASN A 115 0.69 -1.16 8.52
C ASN A 115 0.30 -0.45 9.83
N LEU A 116 0.76 -0.94 10.97
CA LEU A 116 0.49 -0.32 12.28
C LEU A 116 1.14 1.06 12.39
N VAL A 117 2.35 1.21 11.84
CA VAL A 117 3.07 2.49 11.77
C VAL A 117 2.25 3.52 11.00
N SER A 118 1.71 3.14 9.83
CA SER A 118 0.87 4.01 9.01
C SER A 118 -0.35 4.54 9.77
N THR A 119 -1.13 3.64 10.38
CA THR A 119 -2.35 4.01 11.13
C THR A 119 -2.01 4.90 12.33
N SER A 120 -0.96 4.56 13.07
CA SER A 120 -0.52 5.33 14.24
C SER A 120 -0.11 6.76 13.88
N LEU A 121 0.68 6.92 12.80
CA LEU A 121 1.13 8.23 12.35
C LEU A 121 -0.01 9.08 11.81
N PHE A 122 -0.96 8.46 11.11
CA PHE A 122 -2.15 9.15 10.64
C PHE A 122 -3.00 9.63 11.82
N LEU A 123 -3.31 8.74 12.78
CA LEU A 123 -4.09 9.09 13.96
C LEU A 123 -3.43 10.18 14.81
N GLY A 124 -2.11 10.12 14.96
CA GLY A 124 -1.33 11.11 15.70
C GLY A 124 -1.43 12.54 15.17
N ARG A 125 -1.93 12.75 13.94
CA ARG A 125 -2.25 14.08 13.41
C ARG A 125 -3.50 14.69 14.02
N PHE A 126 -4.41 13.87 14.53
CA PHE A 126 -5.70 14.28 15.09
C PHE A 126 -5.75 14.15 16.61
N ILE A 127 -5.08 13.13 17.16
CA ILE A 127 -5.06 12.82 18.59
C ILE A 127 -3.61 12.68 19.05
N SER A 128 -3.12 13.65 19.82
CA SER A 128 -1.72 13.73 20.25
C SER A 128 -1.33 12.72 21.34
N THR A 129 -2.31 12.15 22.06
CA THR A 129 -2.05 11.19 23.15
C THR A 129 -3.17 10.17 23.20
N CYS A 130 -2.87 8.94 22.78
CA CYS A 130 -3.78 7.81 22.84
C CYS A 130 -3.00 6.50 22.81
N VAL A 131 -3.70 5.39 23.05
CA VAL A 131 -3.21 4.04 22.74
C VAL A 131 -4.00 3.56 21.52
N LEU A 132 -3.30 3.23 20.44
CA LEU A 132 -3.91 2.58 19.27
C LEU A 132 -4.06 1.09 19.58
N ILE A 133 -5.27 0.57 19.40
CA ILE A 133 -5.58 -0.85 19.41
C ILE A 133 -6.15 -1.18 18.03
N ASP A 134 -5.42 -1.96 17.24
CA ASP A 134 -5.82 -2.47 15.94
C ASP A 134 -5.93 -3.99 16.03
N ALA A 135 -7.11 -4.52 15.69
CA ALA A 135 -7.43 -5.95 15.79
C ALA A 135 -8.05 -6.41 14.47
N GLY A 136 -7.31 -7.24 13.74
CA GLY A 136 -7.72 -7.91 12.52
C GLY A 136 -8.17 -9.35 12.78
N SER A 137 -8.47 -10.08 11.71
CA SER A 137 -8.85 -11.50 11.80
C SER A 137 -7.73 -12.41 12.32
N THR A 138 -6.48 -11.96 12.27
CA THR A 138 -5.29 -12.74 12.64
C THR A 138 -4.40 -12.10 13.70
N THR A 139 -4.52 -10.81 13.99
CA THR A 139 -3.63 -10.04 14.89
C THR A 139 -4.40 -9.04 15.71
#